data_AF-A0A8I6WVM3-F1
#
_entry.id   AF-A0A8I6WVM3-F1
#
_cell.length_a   1.000
_cell.length_b   1.000
_cell.length_c   1.000
_cell.angle_alpha   90.00
_cell.angle_beta   90.00
_cell.angle_gamma   90.00
#
_symmetry.space_group_name_H-M   'P 1'
#
loop_
_entity.id
_entity.type
_entity.pdbx_description
1 polymer ?
#
loop_
_entity_poly.entity_id
_entity_poly.type
_entity_poly.pdbx_seq_one_letter_code
_entity_poly.pdbx_strand_id
1 'polypeptide(L)'
;MAGRRKATMASAVAVALLLAMAAVSGAAAGGYTACGVDLERMKGSCGSYCARGSREARPSSQCCGALSGADFPCLCRLKGALASFGNLDAGRAMQIPSKCGIRGAPRSC
;
A
#
# COMPACT_ATOMS: atom_id res chain seq x y z
N MET A 1 7.83 -23.36 45.22
CA MET A 1 7.54 -24.72 44.71
C MET A 1 8.10 -24.84 43.30
N ALA A 2 8.96 -25.85 43.05
CA ALA A 2 9.37 -26.49 41.78
C ALA A 2 9.50 -25.65 40.48
N GLY A 3 10.56 -25.72 39.69
CA GLY A 3 11.60 -26.73 39.61
C GLY A 3 12.55 -26.46 38.45
N ARG A 4 13.73 -27.09 38.57
CA ARG A 4 14.79 -27.21 37.55
C ARG A 4 14.21 -27.44 36.16
N ARG A 5 14.81 -26.84 35.13
CA ARG A 5 15.39 -27.60 33.99
C ARG A 5 16.64 -26.88 33.48
N LYS A 6 17.80 -27.49 33.78
CA LYS A 6 19.04 -27.39 33.00
C LYS A 6 18.66 -27.54 31.53
N ALA A 7 18.75 -26.47 30.75
CA ALA A 7 18.65 -26.53 29.29
C ALA A 7 19.86 -25.81 28.72
N THR A 8 20.90 -26.61 28.50
CA THR A 8 21.71 -26.56 27.28
C THR A 8 22.21 -25.18 26.84
N MET A 9 23.39 -24.83 27.37
CA MET A 9 24.35 -23.82 26.87
C MET A 9 24.89 -24.13 25.45
N ALA A 10 24.10 -24.80 24.61
CA ALA A 10 24.41 -25.12 23.22
C ALA A 10 23.45 -24.39 22.24
N SER A 11 22.38 -23.75 22.77
CA SER A 11 21.36 -23.09 21.94
C SER A 11 21.56 -21.59 21.76
N ALA A 12 22.43 -20.94 22.53
CA ALA A 12 22.59 -19.48 22.45
C ALA A 12 23.23 -19.04 21.11
N VAL A 13 24.18 -19.81 20.58
CA VAL A 13 24.87 -19.49 19.32
C VAL A 13 23.95 -19.71 18.11
N ALA A 14 23.14 -20.76 18.13
CA ALA A 14 22.16 -21.04 17.07
C ALA A 14 21.04 -19.99 17.02
N VAL A 15 20.57 -19.52 18.19
CA VAL A 15 19.57 -18.45 18.26
C VAL A 15 20.15 -17.11 17.79
N ALA A 16 21.41 -16.79 18.14
CA ALA A 16 22.07 -15.57 17.69
C ALA A 16 22.29 -15.54 16.16
N LEU A 17 22.62 -16.68 15.54
CA LEU A 17 22.76 -16.79 14.08
C LEU A 17 21.41 -16.70 13.35
N LEU A 18 20.34 -17.25 13.93
CA LEU A 18 18.98 -17.11 13.39
C LEU A 18 18.47 -15.66 13.48
N LEU A 19 18.79 -14.94 14.57
CA LEU A 19 18.43 -13.53 14.73
C LEU A 19 19.22 -12.61 13.79
N ALA A 20 20.47 -12.94 13.46
CA ALA A 20 21.28 -12.18 12.50
C ALA A 20 20.75 -12.28 11.06
N MET A 21 20.15 -13.42 10.67
CA MET A 21 19.56 -13.60 9.34
C MET A 21 18.19 -12.92 9.19
N ALA A 22 17.46 -12.70 10.29
CA ALA A 22 16.20 -11.95 10.27
C ALA A 22 16.39 -10.43 10.06
N ALA A 23 17.60 -9.91 10.26
CA ALA A 23 17.91 -8.49 10.04
C ALA A 23 18.24 -8.13 8.58
N VAL A 24 18.50 -9.12 7.71
CA VAL A 24 18.80 -8.92 6.27
C VAL A 24 17.56 -9.08 5.38
N SER A 25 16.48 -9.64 5.90
CA SER A 25 15.16 -9.44 5.31
C SER A 25 14.64 -8.06 5.68
N GLY A 26 15.31 -7.03 5.16
CA GLY A 26 14.60 -5.86 4.70
C GLY A 26 13.63 -6.36 3.63
N ALA A 27 12.50 -6.89 4.10
CA ALA A 27 11.32 -7.08 3.29
C ALA A 27 10.93 -5.67 2.85
N ALA A 28 11.54 -5.21 1.76
CA ALA A 28 10.76 -4.59 0.73
C ALA A 28 9.72 -5.66 0.37
N ALA A 29 8.61 -5.66 1.11
CA ALA A 29 7.35 -6.17 0.60
C ALA A 29 7.23 -5.45 -0.74
N GLY A 30 7.53 -6.17 -1.82
CA GLY A 30 7.63 -5.63 -3.16
C GLY A 30 6.23 -5.26 -3.61
N GLY A 31 5.71 -4.16 -3.09
CA GLY A 31 4.58 -3.49 -3.68
C GLY A 31 5.03 -2.92 -5.01
N TYR A 32 4.23 -3.20 -6.04
CA TYR A 32 4.47 -2.66 -7.36
C TYR A 32 4.35 -1.14 -7.26
N THR A 33 5.49 -0.44 -7.21
CA THR A 33 5.48 1.01 -7.23
C THR A 33 5.37 1.48 -8.68
N ALA A 34 4.37 2.31 -8.96
CA ALA A 34 4.17 2.91 -10.27
C ALA A 34 3.79 4.37 -10.06
N CYS A 35 4.34 5.28 -10.86
CA CYS A 35 3.99 6.70 -10.79
C CYS A 35 4.10 7.30 -9.38
N GLY A 36 5.13 6.90 -8.61
CA GLY A 36 5.35 7.41 -7.24
C GLY A 36 4.38 6.89 -6.18
N VAL A 37 3.52 5.92 -6.51
CA VAL A 37 2.61 5.29 -5.53
C VAL A 37 2.84 3.79 -5.44
N ASP A 38 2.62 3.25 -4.25
CA ASP A 38 2.55 1.82 -4.02
C ASP A 38 1.16 1.29 -4.42
N LEU A 39 1.09 0.50 -5.50
CA LEU A 39 -0.18 0.06 -6.07
C LEU A 39 -0.98 -0.84 -5.13
N GLU A 40 -0.30 -1.67 -4.34
CA GLU A 40 -0.95 -2.57 -3.37
C GLU A 40 -1.52 -1.79 -2.19
N ARG A 41 -0.76 -0.84 -1.63
CA ARG A 41 -1.24 0.10 -0.61
C ARG A 41 -2.40 0.94 -1.13
N MET A 42 -2.33 1.39 -2.38
CA MET A 42 -3.40 2.17 -3.01
C MET A 42 -4.66 1.32 -3.17
N LYS A 43 -4.55 0.09 -3.69
CA LYS A 43 -5.66 -0.85 -3.79
C LYS A 43 -6.27 -1.18 -2.43
N GLY A 44 -5.45 -1.45 -1.42
CA GLY A 44 -5.92 -1.74 -0.06
C GLY A 44 -6.59 -0.55 0.62
N SER A 45 -6.07 0.67 0.42
CA SER A 45 -6.56 1.87 1.11
C SER A 45 -7.72 2.57 0.39
N CYS A 46 -7.70 2.55 -0.95
CA CYS A 46 -8.66 3.25 -1.81
C CYS A 46 -9.67 2.33 -2.49
N GLY A 47 -9.49 1.01 -2.41
CA GLY A 47 -10.28 0.05 -3.18
C GLY A 47 -11.77 0.11 -2.90
N SER A 48 -12.17 0.30 -1.64
CA SER A 48 -13.59 0.39 -1.24
C SER A 48 -14.27 1.64 -1.82
N TYR A 49 -13.56 2.77 -1.85
CA TYR A 49 -14.01 4.00 -2.50
C TYR A 49 -14.06 3.86 -4.03
N CYS A 50 -13.08 3.18 -4.62
CA CYS A 50 -12.99 3.00 -6.07
C CYS A 50 -13.89 1.89 -6.60
N ALA A 51 -14.44 1.01 -5.75
CA ALA A 51 -15.26 -0.10 -6.21
C ALA A 51 -16.51 0.40 -6.96
N ARG A 52 -16.89 -0.30 -8.03
CA ARG A 52 -18.15 -0.01 -8.72
C ARG A 52 -19.34 -0.17 -7.77
N GLY A 53 -20.25 0.80 -7.78
CA GLY A 53 -21.39 0.84 -6.87
C GLY A 53 -21.08 1.27 -5.44
N SER A 54 -19.84 1.71 -5.16
CA SER A 54 -19.48 2.25 -3.85
C SER A 54 -20.37 3.45 -3.49
N ARG A 55 -20.87 3.46 -2.25
CA ARG A 55 -21.68 4.56 -1.70
C ARG A 55 -20.88 5.49 -0.80
N GLU A 56 -19.56 5.29 -0.71
CA GLU A 56 -18.71 6.14 0.11
C GLU A 56 -18.72 7.57 -0.42
N ALA A 57 -18.98 8.55 0.45
CA ALA A 57 -19.00 9.96 0.05
C ALA A 57 -17.59 10.52 -0.18
N ARG A 58 -16.59 9.99 0.53
CA ARG A 58 -15.19 10.46 0.50
C ARG A 58 -14.22 9.28 0.70
N PRO A 59 -13.02 9.36 0.13
CA PRO A 59 -11.95 8.40 0.40
C PRO A 59 -11.48 8.47 1.85
N SER A 60 -10.90 7.38 2.34
CA SER A 60 -10.28 7.31 3.66
C SER A 60 -9.01 8.20 3.74
N SER A 61 -8.62 8.60 4.96
CA SER A 61 -7.36 9.32 5.17
C SER A 61 -6.14 8.50 4.74
N GLN A 62 -6.19 7.17 4.92
CA GLN A 62 -5.16 6.24 4.45
C GLN A 62 -5.05 6.24 2.94
N CYS A 63 -6.18 6.31 2.22
CA CYS A 63 -6.22 6.46 0.78
C CYS A 63 -5.59 7.78 0.33
N CYS A 64 -5.94 8.89 0.97
CA CYS A 64 -5.33 10.18 0.67
C CYS A 64 -3.81 10.17 0.91
N GLY A 65 -3.35 9.53 1.99
CA GLY A 65 -1.93 9.34 2.25
C GLY A 65 -1.23 8.43 1.24
N ALA A 66 -1.96 7.50 0.59
CA ALA A 66 -1.40 6.62 -0.45
C ALA A 66 -1.02 7.36 -1.72
N LEU A 67 -1.71 8.47 -1.97
CA LEU A 67 -1.49 9.36 -3.11
C LEU A 67 -0.56 10.53 -2.78
N SER A 68 -0.08 10.63 -1.55
CA SER A 68 0.85 11.68 -1.15
C SER A 68 2.20 11.46 -1.84
N GLY A 69 2.52 12.31 -2.82
CA GLY A 69 3.71 12.15 -3.66
C GLY A 69 3.47 11.40 -4.98
N ALA A 70 2.22 11.12 -5.32
CA ALA A 70 1.86 10.52 -6.60
C ALA A 70 2.26 11.43 -7.80
N ASP A 71 2.84 10.82 -8.82
CA ASP A 71 3.02 11.43 -10.13
C ASP A 71 1.72 11.31 -10.92
N PHE A 72 0.88 12.34 -10.80
CA PHE A 72 -0.42 12.34 -11.45
C PHE A 72 -0.34 12.33 -12.99
N PRO A 73 0.56 13.04 -13.67
CA PRO A 73 0.77 12.88 -15.11
C PRO A 73 1.06 11.42 -15.53
N CYS A 74 1.88 10.71 -14.77
CA CYS A 74 2.14 9.29 -14.99
C CYS A 74 0.88 8.44 -14.75
N LEU A 75 0.14 8.68 -13.66
CA LEU A 75 -1.11 7.98 -13.36
C LEU A 75 -2.18 8.22 -14.44
N CYS A 76 -2.26 9.42 -15.01
CA CYS A 76 -3.15 9.74 -16.14
C CYS A 76 -2.91 8.79 -17.33
N ARG A 77 -1.65 8.44 -17.63
CA ARG A 77 -1.32 7.51 -18.72
C ARG A 77 -1.78 6.09 -18.41
N LEU A 78 -1.81 5.71 -17.14
CA LEU A 78 -2.32 4.42 -16.69
C LEU A 78 -3.86 4.36 -16.63
N LYS A 79 -4.59 5.48 -16.69
CA LYS A 79 -6.06 5.53 -16.62
C LYS A 79 -6.75 4.48 -17.50
N GLY A 80 -6.28 4.31 -18.74
CA GLY A 80 -6.81 3.31 -19.66
C GLY A 80 -6.62 1.88 -19.16
N ALA A 81 -5.48 1.57 -18.53
CA ALA A 81 -5.22 0.29 -17.89
C ALA A 81 -6.07 0.11 -16.62
N LEU A 82 -6.32 1.16 -15.84
CA LEU A 82 -7.22 1.12 -14.67
C LEU A 82 -8.65 0.68 -15.04
N ALA A 83 -9.16 1.07 -16.22
CA ALA A 83 -10.46 0.61 -16.70
C ALA A 83 -10.51 -0.91 -16.91
N SER A 84 -9.36 -1.53 -17.23
CA SER A 84 -9.23 -2.98 -17.40
C SER A 84 -9.17 -3.75 -16.09
N PHE A 85 -8.99 -3.10 -14.93
CA PHE A 85 -8.89 -3.75 -13.62
C PHE A 85 -10.22 -4.28 -13.07
N GLY A 86 -11.18 -4.60 -13.93
CA GLY A 86 -12.46 -5.18 -13.53
C GLY A 86 -13.19 -4.19 -12.63
N ASN A 87 -13.34 -4.50 -11.35
CA ASN A 87 -14.29 -3.88 -10.41
C ASN A 87 -13.96 -2.45 -9.94
N LEU A 88 -13.10 -1.72 -10.64
CA LEU A 88 -12.80 -0.32 -10.34
C LEU A 88 -13.66 0.62 -11.19
N ASP A 89 -14.17 1.66 -10.54
CA ASP A 89 -14.78 2.82 -11.16
C ASP A 89 -13.71 3.88 -11.39
N ALA A 90 -13.28 4.03 -12.65
CA ALA A 90 -12.27 5.00 -13.02
C ALA A 90 -12.71 6.43 -12.68
N GLY A 91 -14.00 6.76 -12.81
CA GLY A 91 -14.53 8.08 -12.48
C GLY A 91 -14.38 8.41 -11.00
N ARG A 92 -14.59 7.43 -10.12
CA ARG A 92 -14.34 7.58 -8.67
C ARG A 92 -12.85 7.66 -8.36
N ALA A 93 -12.01 6.83 -8.98
CA ALA A 93 -10.57 6.89 -8.79
C ALA A 93 -9.98 8.27 -9.13
N MET A 94 -10.43 8.89 -10.23
CA MET A 94 -9.98 10.23 -10.64
C MET A 94 -10.47 11.36 -9.73
N GLN A 95 -11.50 11.13 -8.91
CA GLN A 95 -11.99 12.12 -7.94
C GLN A 95 -11.17 12.13 -6.65
N ILE A 96 -10.43 11.07 -6.33
CA ILE A 96 -9.68 10.95 -5.08
C ILE A 96 -8.75 12.15 -4.86
N PRO A 97 -7.89 12.55 -5.82
CA PRO A 97 -6.94 13.64 -5.59
C PRO A 97 -7.64 14.96 -5.23
N SER A 98 -8.75 15.25 -5.91
CA SER A 98 -9.59 16.43 -5.62
C SER A 98 -10.28 16.34 -4.27
N LYS A 99 -10.84 15.17 -3.91
CA LYS A 99 -11.52 14.94 -2.62
C LYS A 99 -10.55 14.96 -1.43
N CYS A 100 -9.30 14.58 -1.66
CA CYS A 100 -8.19 14.60 -0.70
C CYS A 100 -7.47 15.95 -0.63
N GLY A 101 -7.75 16.89 -1.54
CA GLY A 101 -7.12 18.21 -1.54
C GLY A 101 -5.62 18.20 -1.88
N ILE A 102 -5.16 17.25 -2.69
CA ILE A 102 -3.75 17.11 -3.03
C ILE A 102 -3.34 18.23 -3.99
N ARG A 103 -2.35 19.04 -3.62
CA ARG A 103 -1.78 20.07 -4.50
C ARG A 103 -1.16 19.42 -5.73
N GLY A 104 -1.42 20.00 -6.91
CA GLY A 104 -0.93 19.46 -8.17
C GLY A 104 -1.77 18.31 -8.74
N ALA A 105 -2.91 17.98 -8.12
CA ALA A 105 -3.87 17.07 -8.70
C ALA A 105 -4.36 17.58 -10.08
N PRO A 106 -4.37 16.73 -11.12
CA PRO A 106 -4.83 17.10 -12.44
C PRO A 106 -6.34 17.30 -12.40
N ARG A 107 -6.80 18.34 -13.09
CA ARG A 107 -8.24 18.62 -13.26
C ARG A 107 -8.90 17.65 -14.24
N SER A 108 -8.11 17.02 -15.10
CA SER A 108 -8.55 16.07 -16.12
C SER A 108 -7.40 15.16 -16.51
N CYS A 109 -7.74 13.88 -16.66
CA CYS A 109 -7.13 12.95 -17.60
C CYS A 109 -8.29 12.20 -18.29
#